data_AF-A0A6H9RJ51-F1
#
_entry.id   AF-A0A6H9RJ51-F1
#
_cell.length_a   1.000
_cell.length_b   1.000
_cell.length_c   1.000
_cell.angle_alpha   90.00
_cell.angle_beta   90.00
_cell.angle_gamma   90.00
#
_symmetry.space_group_name_H-M   'P 1'
#
loop_
_entity.id
_entity.type
_entity.pdbx_description
1 polymer ?
#
loop_
_entity_poly.entity_id
_entity_poly.type
_entity_poly.pdbx_seq_one_letter_code
_entity_poly.pdbx_strand_id
1 'polypeptide(L)'
;MKIRELAQHWEENAKGRLTQTGYTIHLDVEAAARLAAICDMYPKRQPEELLGELFGAALEELEASFPYIKGSQVVATDEEGDP
;
A
#
# COMPACT_ATOMS: atom_id res chain seq x y z
N MET A 1 3.96 4.84 -2.58
CA MET A 1 5.32 5.25 -2.11
C MET A 1 6.35 4.15 -2.39
N LYS A 2 7.64 4.43 -2.52
CA LYS A 2 8.67 3.36 -2.66
C LYS A 2 8.78 2.58 -1.34
N ILE A 3 9.04 1.27 -1.38
CA ILE A 3 9.20 0.41 -0.17
C ILE A 3 10.18 1.00 0.87
N ARG A 4 11.20 1.75 0.44
CA ARG A 4 12.16 2.40 1.36
C ARG A 4 11.55 3.54 2.18
N GLU A 5 10.49 4.17 1.66
CA GLU A 5 9.78 5.28 2.32
C GLU A 5 8.81 4.76 3.38
N LEU A 6 8.39 3.49 3.29
CA LEU A 6 7.56 2.84 4.31
C LEU A 6 8.25 2.80 5.66
N ALA A 7 9.55 2.50 5.71
CA ALA A 7 10.30 2.42 6.96
C ALA A 7 10.32 3.74 7.73
N GLN A 8 10.32 4.87 7.02
CA GLN A 8 10.26 6.20 7.61
C GLN A 8 8.82 6.57 7.99
N HIS A 9 7.85 6.23 7.13
CA HIS A 9 6.43 6.41 7.41
C HIS A 9 5.96 5.62 8.65
N TRP A 10 6.57 4.46 8.92
CA TRP A 10 6.36 3.65 10.13
C TRP A 10 6.60 4.45 11.41
N GLU A 11 7.65 5.25 11.44
CA GLU A 11 8.00 6.03 12.63
C GLU A 11 6.99 7.16 12.89
N GLU A 12 6.30 7.63 11.84
CA GLU A 12 5.49 8.85 11.88
C GLU A 12 3.97 8.61 11.99
N ASN A 13 3.42 7.53 11.42
CA ASN A 13 1.97 7.47 11.09
C ASN A 13 1.17 6.26 11.62
N ALA A 14 1.50 5.72 12.79
CA ALA A 14 0.88 4.49 13.34
C ALA A 14 -0.62 4.54 13.75
N LYS A 15 -1.51 5.29 13.06
CA LYS A 15 -2.94 5.41 13.40
C LYS A 15 -3.87 5.55 12.18
N GLY A 16 -4.03 4.48 11.40
CA GLY A 16 -5.09 4.37 10.38
C GLY A 16 -6.36 3.69 10.94
N ARG A 17 -7.56 4.09 10.50
CA ARG A 17 -8.83 3.40 10.84
C ARG A 17 -8.99 2.16 9.95
N LEU A 18 -9.10 0.97 10.55
CA LEU A 18 -9.30 -0.29 9.85
C LEU A 18 -10.79 -0.57 9.59
N THR A 19 -11.10 -1.23 8.47
CA THR A 19 -12.46 -1.70 8.17
C THR A 19 -12.80 -2.96 8.99
N GLN A 20 -14.08 -3.27 9.16
CA GLN A 20 -14.52 -4.47 9.89
C GLN A 20 -14.39 -5.77 9.07
N THR A 21 -14.16 -5.67 7.76
CA THR A 21 -14.05 -6.83 6.87
C THR A 21 -12.64 -7.39 6.91
N GLY A 22 -12.48 -8.59 7.45
CA GLY A 22 -11.23 -9.34 7.44
C GLY A 22 -11.14 -10.30 6.26
N TYR A 23 -9.94 -10.48 5.73
CA TYR A 23 -9.62 -11.50 4.72
C TYR A 23 -8.56 -12.45 5.26
N THR A 24 -8.71 -13.74 4.98
CA THR A 24 -7.67 -14.74 5.28
C THR A 24 -6.92 -15.07 4.01
N ILE A 25 -5.60 -14.95 4.05
CA ILE A 25 -4.71 -15.32 2.95
C ILE A 25 -3.74 -16.40 3.42
N HIS A 26 -3.38 -17.30 2.52
CA HIS A 26 -2.31 -18.26 2.73
C HIS A 26 -1.10 -17.80 1.91
N LEU A 27 0.01 -17.54 2.59
CA LEU A 27 1.27 -17.21 1.95
C LEU A 27 1.96 -18.48 1.46
N ASP A 28 2.68 -18.37 0.35
CA ASP A 28 3.66 -19.40 0.00
C ASP A 28 4.79 -19.44 1.04
N VAL A 29 5.58 -20.52 1.01
CA VAL A 29 6.64 -20.78 1.99
C VAL A 29 7.69 -19.67 2.00
N GLU A 30 8.00 -19.11 0.83
CA GLU A 30 9.04 -18.09 0.68
C GLU A 30 8.57 -16.74 1.23
N ALA A 31 7.36 -16.31 0.88
CA ALA A 31 6.73 -15.11 1.39
C ALA A 31 6.55 -15.19 2.92
N ALA A 32 6.13 -16.34 3.44
CA ALA A 32 6.02 -16.57 4.88
C ALA A 32 7.38 -16.44 5.58
N ALA A 33 8.44 -17.02 5.02
CA ALA A 33 9.79 -16.92 5.57
C ALA A 33 10.31 -15.47 5.55
N ARG A 34 10.06 -14.73 4.47
CA ARG A 34 10.43 -13.31 4.36
C ARG A 34 9.69 -12.45 5.38
N LEU A 35 8.39 -12.67 5.56
CA LEU A 35 7.60 -11.97 6.58
C LEU A 35 8.14 -12.25 7.98
N ALA A 36 8.43 -13.52 8.31
CA ALA A 36 9.00 -13.90 9.59
C ALA A 36 10.34 -13.19 9.86
N ALA A 37 11.23 -13.15 8.86
CA ALA A 37 12.50 -12.43 8.98
C ALA A 37 12.32 -10.93 9.24
N ILE A 38 11.31 -10.30 8.63
CA ILE A 38 10.98 -8.88 8.88
C ILE A 38 10.46 -8.71 10.31
N CYS A 39 9.59 -9.59 10.78
CA CYS A 39 9.10 -9.57 12.17
C CYS A 39 10.24 -9.73 13.19
N ASP A 40 11.22 -10.59 12.91
CA ASP A 40 12.41 -10.77 13.75
C ASP A 40 13.26 -9.48 13.82
N MET A 41 13.36 -8.74 12.72
CA MET A 41 14.06 -7.46 12.67
C MET A 41 13.29 -6.33 13.37
N TYR A 42 11.96 -6.38 13.37
CA TYR A 42 11.07 -5.35 13.90
C TYR A 42 10.05 -5.93 14.90
N PRO A 43 10.49 -6.42 16.08
CA PRO A 43 9.66 -7.20 17.01
C PRO A 43 8.52 -6.41 17.66
N LYS A 44 8.47 -5.09 17.48
CA LYS A 44 7.40 -4.22 17.99
C LYS A 44 6.21 -4.13 17.04
N ARG A 45 6.31 -4.68 15.83
CA ARG A 45 5.27 -4.63 14.80
C ARG A 45 4.54 -5.97 14.75
N GLN A 46 3.22 -5.92 14.60
CA GLN A 46 2.45 -7.13 14.37
C GLN A 46 2.53 -7.53 12.88
N PRO A 47 2.58 -8.83 12.56
CA PRO A 47 2.64 -9.30 11.17
C PRO A 47 1.43 -8.85 10.35
N GLU A 48 0.24 -8.73 10.96
CA GLU A 48 -0.96 -8.23 10.31
C GLU A 48 -0.86 -6.76 9.91
N GLU A 49 -0.22 -5.93 10.74
CA GLU A 49 0.03 -4.52 10.43
C GLU A 49 0.99 -4.40 9.25
N LEU A 50 2.09 -5.17 9.28
CA LEU A 50 3.07 -5.22 8.18
C LEU A 50 2.42 -5.66 6.87
N LEU A 51 1.59 -6.71 6.91
CA LEU A 51 0.86 -7.19 5.73
C LEU A 51 -0.11 -6.14 5.20
N GLY A 52 -0.87 -5.47 6.07
CA GLY A 52 -1.79 -4.41 5.67
C GLY A 52 -1.08 -3.25 4.98
N GLU A 53 0.06 -2.82 5.51
CA GLU A 53 0.84 -1.72 4.94
C GLU A 53 1.51 -2.11 3.62
N LEU A 54 2.13 -3.29 3.55
CA LEU A 54 2.73 -3.80 2.31
C LEU A 54 1.67 -3.96 1.21
N PHE A 55 0.49 -4.44 1.58
CA PHE A 55 -0.63 -4.59 0.66
C PHE A 55 -1.13 -3.23 0.16
N GLY A 56 -1.29 -2.25 1.04
CA GLY A 56 -1.66 -0.88 0.67
C GLY A 56 -0.64 -0.25 -0.30
N ALA A 57 0.66 -0.37 0.01
CA ALA A 57 1.72 0.15 -0.86
C ALA A 57 1.73 -0.52 -2.24
N ALA A 58 1.51 -1.83 -2.30
CA ALA A 58 1.42 -2.56 -3.56
C ALA A 58 0.18 -2.16 -4.38
N LEU A 59 -0.95 -1.89 -3.73
CA LEU A 59 -2.15 -1.39 -4.40
C LEU A 59 -1.91 0.01 -4.99
N GLU A 60 -1.30 0.93 -4.23
CA GLU A 60 -0.94 2.26 -4.75
C GLU A 60 -0.01 2.16 -5.97
N GLU A 61 1.02 1.30 -5.90
CA GLU A 61 1.96 1.11 -7.01
C GLU A 61 1.26 0.49 -8.24
N LEU A 62 0.38 -0.47 -8.01
CA LEU A 62 -0.44 -1.07 -9.05
C LEU A 62 -1.36 -0.03 -9.71
N GLU A 63 -2.06 0.78 -8.92
CA GLU A 63 -2.92 1.86 -9.42
C GLU A 63 -2.13 2.89 -10.24
N ALA A 64 -0.94 3.27 -9.76
CA ALA A 64 -0.04 4.17 -10.48
C ALA A 64 0.51 3.57 -11.78
N SER A 65 0.57 2.23 -11.88
CA SER A 65 1.00 1.54 -13.10
C SER A 65 -0.08 1.47 -14.17
N PHE A 66 -1.34 1.77 -13.85
CA PHE A 66 -2.40 1.74 -14.83
C PHE A 66 -2.21 2.85 -15.87
N PRO A 67 -2.41 2.53 -17.17
CA PRO A 67 -2.36 3.55 -18.20
C PRO A 67 -3.42 4.60 -17.90
N TYR A 68 -3.07 5.88 -18.03
CA TYR A 68 -4.05 6.94 -17.97
C TYR A 68 -5.08 6.74 -19.10
N ILE A 69 -6.25 6.22 -18.75
CA ILE A 69 -7.40 6.20 -19.65
C ILE A 69 -8.15 7.49 -19.35
N LYS A 70 -7.97 8.50 -20.21
CA LYS A 70 -8.75 9.74 -20.17
C LYS A 70 -10.22 9.33 -20.21
N GLY A 71 -10.93 9.45 -19.09
CA GLY A 71 -12.37 9.26 -19.07
C GLY A 71 -12.99 10.22 -20.08
N SER A 72 -14.02 9.80 -20.80
CA SER A 72 -14.75 10.65 -21.76
C SER A 72 -15.47 11.85 -21.13
N GLN A 73 -15.27 12.11 -19.84
CA GLN A 73 -15.86 13.23 -19.12
C GLN A 73 -14.74 14.11 -18.54
N VAL A 74 -14.52 15.24 -19.20
CA VAL A 74 -13.68 16.34 -18.74
C VAL A 74 -14.34 16.92 -17.48
N VAL A 75 -13.67 16.83 -16.33
CA VAL A 75 -14.21 17.27 -15.02
C VAL A 75 -13.87 18.73 -14.69
N ALA A 76 -12.96 19.34 -15.46
CA ALA A 76 -12.74 20.78 -15.49
C ALA A 76 -12.01 21.15 -16.79
N THR A 77 -12.46 22.21 -17.46
CA THR A 77 -11.73 22.90 -18.52
C THR A 77 -11.02 24.08 -17.85
N ASP A 78 -9.72 24.25 -18.07
CA ASP A 78 -9.05 25.49 -17.66
C ASP A 78 -9.51 26.68 -18.52
N GLU A 79 -9.12 27.90 -18.15
CA GLU A 79 -9.52 29.11 -18.89
C GLU A 79 -8.80 29.27 -20.25
N GLU A 80 -7.82 28.41 -20.59
CA GLU A 80 -7.12 28.41 -21.89
C GLU A 80 -7.58 27.31 -22.86
N GLY A 81 -8.42 26.37 -22.42
CA GLY A 81 -9.13 25.43 -23.29
C GLY A 81 -8.33 24.21 -23.71
N ASP A 82 -7.25 23.86 -23.01
CA ASP A 82 -6.51 22.63 -23.26
C ASP A 82 -6.95 21.50 -22.29
N PRO A 83 -7.13 20.27 -22.79
CA PRO A 83 -7.88 19.24 -22.07
C PRO A 83 -7.06 18.40 -21.09
#